data_AF-A0A7L4N0B6-F1
#
_entry.id   AF-A0A7L4N0B6-F1
#
_cell.length_a   1.000
_cell.length_b   1.000
_cell.length_c   1.000
_cell.angle_alpha   90.00
_cell.angle_beta   90.00
_cell.angle_gamma   90.00
#
_symmetry.space_group_name_H-M   'P 1'
#
loop_
_entity.id
_entity.type
_entity.pdbx_description
1 polymer ?
#
loop_
_entity_poly.entity_id
_entity_poly.type
_entity_poly.pdbx_seq_one_letter_code
_entity_poly.pdbx_strand_id
1 'polypeptide(L)'
;AADDLRAAGQLVDVAVGPEGDVAHAVVLASISSFFHRFLEGRTSEQPQGSPPHVPLPPGTTLWGWRALLAFAYGGSVPHGREKEVEEAARALGAPRVVAACAPQLENDVREAGREPLEEQWETLRAMERLHASGLGCDLQLQAGDEVIPVQRLALSCSCDFFRALFTCPMREATHDPAAPLATGLSPAELRRLLSFAYTGAVAGPWPVVLEAAETSLRYQAWGLLTLCLDVFTRGLTPETGPDVLAFAGTYGLAQVGRVAEDYILATFPSVVATQAFLDLPPHLLIRLLRSDGLNVLYELEALEAASRWLTANGDGQEDLAKEVLSSVRFALMSSWELKKVQSVTAGVADPKLLKELVIASLAPAAQLPCRVRSWEEVLVVCGGEKVTSNLAARKPSRHLWFAHRYLSAVGLVKQVEWRALGRFPDGPRFRHAVAVVGNTLYVLGGKHYYGVHDTLASVYR
;
A
#
# COMPACT_ATOMS: atom_id res chain seq x y z
N ALA A 1 5.10 -21.45 9.33
CA ALA A 1 6.47 -21.18 8.84
C ALA A 1 7.51 -22.06 9.55
N ALA A 2 7.85 -21.80 10.81
CA ALA A 2 8.87 -22.59 11.53
C ALA A 2 8.49 -24.08 11.68
N ASP A 3 7.21 -24.38 11.92
CA ASP A 3 6.73 -25.77 11.98
C ASP A 3 6.81 -26.48 10.62
N ASP A 4 6.55 -25.75 9.53
CA ASP A 4 6.67 -26.29 8.18
C ASP A 4 8.13 -26.66 7.84
N LEU A 5 9.08 -25.80 8.25
CA LEU A 5 10.51 -26.07 8.13
C LEU A 5 10.91 -27.29 8.96
N ARG A 6 10.39 -27.41 10.19
CA ARG A 6 10.62 -28.57 11.07
C ARG A 6 10.09 -29.86 10.45
N ALA A 7 8.85 -29.84 9.95
CA ALA A 7 8.21 -31.00 9.32
C ALA A 7 8.95 -31.44 8.06
N ALA A 8 9.58 -30.51 7.35
CA ALA A 8 10.46 -30.80 6.22
C ALA A 8 11.90 -31.21 6.61
N GLY A 9 12.23 -31.25 7.91
CA GLY A 9 13.58 -31.53 8.41
C GLY A 9 14.61 -30.45 8.03
N GLN A 10 14.17 -29.24 7.74
CA GLN A 10 15.01 -28.13 7.32
C GLN A 10 15.42 -27.27 8.52
N LEU A 11 16.71 -26.92 8.60
CA LEU A 11 17.30 -26.07 9.67
C LEU A 11 17.14 -26.62 11.09
N VAL A 12 16.71 -27.88 11.25
CA VAL A 12 16.63 -28.55 12.54
C VAL A 12 18.04 -28.84 13.06
N ASP A 13 18.25 -28.57 14.35
CA ASP A 13 19.56 -28.63 14.98
C ASP A 13 19.54 -29.48 16.26
N VAL A 14 18.41 -30.05 16.66
CA VAL A 14 18.30 -30.98 17.79
C VAL A 14 17.30 -32.10 17.51
N ALA A 15 17.60 -33.32 17.97
CA ALA A 15 16.67 -34.44 18.03
C ALA A 15 16.37 -34.78 19.48
N VAL A 16 15.10 -34.94 19.85
CA VAL A 16 14.69 -35.07 21.26
C VAL A 16 13.88 -36.34 21.49
N GLY A 17 14.17 -37.01 22.61
CA GLY A 17 13.37 -38.14 23.10
C GLY A 17 13.62 -39.45 22.35
N PRO A 18 12.95 -40.54 22.77
CA PRO A 18 13.28 -41.89 22.33
C PRO A 18 13.02 -42.15 20.83
N GLU A 19 12.14 -41.35 20.22
CA GLU A 19 11.80 -41.45 18.79
C GLU A 19 12.62 -40.47 17.93
N GLY A 20 13.46 -39.62 18.53
CA GLY A 20 14.31 -38.68 17.81
C GLY A 20 13.54 -37.56 17.12
N ASP A 21 12.54 -36.99 17.78
CA ASP A 21 11.74 -35.88 17.22
C ASP A 21 12.65 -34.68 16.93
N VAL A 22 12.73 -34.28 15.66
CA VAL A 22 13.57 -33.15 15.24
C VAL A 22 12.90 -31.81 15.56
N ALA A 23 13.70 -30.84 16.00
CA ALA A 23 13.25 -29.51 16.35
C ALA A 23 14.36 -28.47 16.17
N HIS A 24 13.96 -27.20 16.24
CA HIS A 24 14.86 -26.05 16.38
C HIS A 24 15.08 -25.76 17.87
N ALA A 25 16.32 -25.86 18.35
CA ALA A 25 16.70 -25.65 19.73
C ALA A 25 16.35 -24.23 20.20
N VAL A 26 16.45 -23.23 19.31
CA VAL A 26 16.05 -21.85 19.59
C VAL A 26 14.56 -21.73 19.91
N VAL A 27 13.69 -22.43 19.18
CA VAL A 27 12.24 -22.44 19.44
C VAL A 27 11.95 -23.12 20.78
N LEU A 28 12.63 -24.24 21.07
CA LEU A 28 12.45 -24.92 22.36
C LEU A 28 12.97 -24.10 23.55
N ALA A 29 14.14 -23.46 23.41
CA ALA A 29 14.73 -22.59 24.42
C ALA A 29 13.87 -21.36 24.74
N SER A 30 13.07 -20.90 23.77
CA SER A 30 12.14 -19.78 23.95
C SER A 30 11.02 -20.07 24.96
N ILE A 31 10.71 -21.36 25.20
CA ILE A 31 9.68 -21.79 26.14
C ILE A 31 10.21 -22.63 27.30
N SER A 32 11.45 -23.12 27.25
CA SER A 32 12.00 -24.09 28.21
C SER A 32 13.41 -23.70 28.68
N SER A 33 13.56 -23.61 30.01
CA SER A 33 14.86 -23.38 30.66
C SER A 33 15.84 -24.55 30.50
N PHE A 34 15.35 -25.77 30.31
CA PHE A 34 16.18 -26.94 29.99
C PHE A 34 16.88 -26.75 28.64
N PHE A 35 16.14 -26.35 27.60
CA PHE A 35 16.71 -26.09 26.28
C PHE A 35 17.52 -24.79 26.22
N HIS A 36 17.21 -23.82 27.08
CA HIS A 36 18.06 -22.63 27.25
C HIS A 36 19.47 -23.00 27.72
N ARG A 37 19.59 -23.82 28.78
CA ARG A 37 20.88 -24.32 29.26
C ARG A 37 21.60 -25.20 28.24
N PHE A 38 20.83 -25.95 27.46
CA PHE A 38 21.37 -26.74 26.36
C PHE A 38 22.04 -25.84 25.30
N LEU A 39 21.43 -24.69 24.96
CA LEU A 39 22.05 -23.71 24.05
C LEU A 39 23.29 -23.06 24.66
N GLU A 40 23.27 -22.70 25.95
CA GLU A 40 24.45 -22.14 26.65
C GLU A 40 25.65 -23.10 26.65
N GLY A 41 25.38 -24.40 26.73
CA GLY A 41 26.41 -25.44 26.68
C GLY A 41 26.96 -25.75 25.29
N ARG A 42 26.39 -25.19 24.22
CA ARG A 42 26.88 -25.39 22.85
C ARG A 42 28.04 -24.43 22.56
N THR A 43 29.20 -24.98 22.25
CA THR A 43 30.31 -24.23 21.66
C THR A 43 30.09 -24.06 20.16
N SER A 44 30.58 -22.95 19.60
CA SER A 44 30.47 -22.58 18.16
C SER A 44 31.18 -23.56 17.19
N GLU A 45 31.77 -24.64 17.69
CA GLU A 45 32.65 -25.56 16.95
C GLU A 45 32.02 -26.95 16.71
N GLN A 46 30.68 -27.10 16.75
CA GLN A 46 30.08 -28.39 16.43
C GLN A 46 30.07 -28.65 14.92
N PRO A 47 30.65 -29.76 14.45
CA PRO A 47 30.76 -30.08 13.03
C PRO A 47 29.40 -30.42 12.43
N GLN A 48 29.26 -30.14 11.12
CA GLN A 48 28.12 -30.56 10.30
C GLN A 48 27.97 -32.09 10.40
N GLY A 49 26.96 -32.52 11.17
CA GLY A 49 26.61 -33.92 11.42
C GLY A 49 25.13 -34.04 11.77
N SER A 50 24.67 -35.27 12.06
CA SER A 50 23.30 -35.50 12.55
C SER A 50 23.04 -34.66 13.81
N PRO A 51 21.84 -34.07 13.97
CA PRO A 51 21.53 -33.23 15.11
C PRO A 51 21.79 -33.97 16.43
N PRO A 52 22.40 -33.34 17.44
CA PRO A 52 22.64 -33.97 18.72
C PRO A 52 21.33 -34.50 19.32
N HIS A 53 21.39 -35.74 19.78
CA HIS A 53 20.25 -36.40 20.39
C HIS A 53 20.19 -36.08 21.89
N VAL A 54 19.12 -35.42 22.32
CA VAL A 54 18.89 -35.02 23.72
C VAL A 54 17.84 -35.95 24.35
N PRO A 55 18.22 -36.74 25.37
CA PRO A 55 17.26 -37.58 26.08
C PRO A 55 16.29 -36.72 26.91
N LEU A 56 15.04 -37.17 27.01
CA LEU A 56 14.05 -36.51 27.85
C LEU A 56 14.38 -36.71 29.34
N PRO A 57 14.24 -35.68 30.19
CA PRO A 57 14.47 -35.82 31.62
C PRO A 57 13.39 -36.73 32.26
N PRO A 58 13.73 -37.41 33.37
CA PRO A 58 12.78 -38.25 34.08
C PRO A 58 11.53 -37.46 34.47
N GLY A 59 10.36 -38.06 34.29
CA GLY A 59 9.05 -37.40 34.49
C GLY A 59 8.44 -36.79 33.21
N THR A 60 9.14 -36.83 32.08
CA THR A 60 8.58 -36.38 30.79
C THR A 60 8.00 -37.59 30.03
N THR A 61 6.68 -37.64 29.87
CA THR A 61 6.05 -38.63 28.97
C THR A 61 6.21 -38.22 27.51
N LEU A 62 6.15 -39.19 26.59
CA LEU A 62 6.17 -38.91 25.14
C LEU A 62 5.01 -37.99 24.72
N TRP A 63 3.83 -38.18 25.34
CA TRP A 63 2.67 -37.32 25.11
C TRP A 63 2.93 -35.89 25.59
N GLY A 64 3.44 -35.72 26.81
CA GLY A 64 3.77 -34.41 27.35
C GLY A 64 4.83 -33.67 26.54
N TRP A 65 5.85 -34.40 26.03
CA TRP A 65 6.83 -33.85 25.10
C TRP A 65 6.19 -33.35 23.79
N ARG A 66 5.36 -34.17 23.14
CA ARG A 66 4.68 -33.77 21.90
C ARG A 66 3.71 -32.60 22.11
N ALA A 67 3.07 -32.53 23.27
CA ALA A 67 2.23 -31.39 23.65
C ALA A 67 3.05 -30.10 23.80
N LEU A 68 4.24 -30.18 24.44
CA LEU A 68 5.17 -29.06 24.53
C LEU A 68 5.70 -28.64 23.16
N LEU A 69 6.01 -29.60 22.29
CA LEU A 69 6.43 -29.33 20.91
C LEU A 69 5.33 -28.62 20.13
N ALA A 70 4.08 -29.10 20.22
CA ALA A 70 2.93 -28.44 19.61
C ALA A 70 2.72 -27.01 20.14
N PHE A 71 2.89 -26.81 21.45
CA PHE A 71 2.82 -25.48 22.06
C PHE A 71 3.95 -24.55 21.57
N ALA A 72 5.17 -25.05 21.42
CA ALA A 72 6.33 -24.25 21.00
C ALA A 72 6.13 -23.61 19.62
N TYR A 73 5.54 -24.35 18.68
CA TYR A 73 5.32 -23.89 17.30
C TYR A 73 3.92 -23.31 17.06
N GLY A 74 2.91 -23.83 17.77
CA GLY A 74 1.50 -23.51 17.54
C GLY A 74 0.85 -22.62 18.60
N GLY A 75 1.50 -22.42 19.76
CA GLY A 75 0.96 -21.62 20.87
C GLY A 75 -0.20 -22.28 21.62
N SER A 76 -0.55 -23.53 21.31
CA SER A 76 -1.67 -24.24 21.94
C SER A 76 -1.23 -25.60 22.48
N VAL A 77 -1.81 -25.98 23.62
CA VAL A 77 -1.62 -27.30 24.21
C VAL A 77 -2.71 -28.24 23.67
N PRO A 78 -2.37 -29.42 23.12
CA PRO A 78 -3.35 -30.41 22.72
C PRO A 78 -4.24 -30.84 23.89
N HIS A 79 -5.54 -31.03 23.61
CA HIS A 79 -6.50 -31.46 24.63
C HIS A 79 -6.23 -32.91 25.07
N GLY A 80 -6.39 -33.16 26.37
CA GLY A 80 -6.31 -34.50 26.96
C GLY A 80 -5.00 -34.78 27.68
N ARG A 81 -5.11 -35.45 28.84
CA ARG A 81 -4.00 -35.81 29.74
C ARG A 81 -3.19 -34.58 30.21
N GLU A 82 -3.88 -33.50 30.55
CA GLU A 82 -3.28 -32.22 31.00
C GLU A 82 -2.30 -32.42 32.15
N LYS A 83 -2.58 -33.32 33.10
CA LYS A 83 -1.65 -33.65 34.19
C LYS A 83 -0.30 -34.19 33.70
N GLU A 84 -0.31 -35.05 32.67
CA GLU A 84 0.93 -35.56 32.07
C GLU A 84 1.71 -34.44 31.35
N VAL A 85 0.99 -33.54 30.68
CA VAL A 85 1.60 -32.37 30.01
C VAL A 85 2.21 -31.41 31.04
N GLU A 86 1.50 -31.17 32.13
CA GLU A 86 1.93 -30.29 33.21
C GLU A 86 3.17 -30.85 33.93
N GLU A 87 3.22 -32.16 34.21
CA GLU A 87 4.40 -32.85 34.77
C GLU A 87 5.60 -32.76 33.82
N ALA A 88 5.41 -33.03 32.53
CA ALA A 88 6.44 -32.90 31.50
C ALA A 88 6.96 -31.46 31.38
N ALA A 89 6.05 -30.48 31.41
CA ALA A 89 6.39 -29.06 31.34
C ALA A 89 7.20 -28.61 32.56
N ARG A 90 6.87 -29.10 33.78
CA ARG A 90 7.68 -28.84 34.98
C ARG A 90 9.08 -29.46 34.86
N ALA A 91 9.17 -30.71 34.39
CA ALA A 91 10.45 -31.40 34.22
C ALA A 91 11.38 -30.70 33.21
N LEU A 92 10.81 -30.17 32.12
CA LEU A 92 11.52 -29.39 31.10
C LEU A 92 11.64 -27.90 31.46
N GLY A 93 11.11 -27.47 32.60
CA GLY A 93 11.14 -26.08 33.05
C GLY A 93 10.50 -25.11 32.05
N ALA A 94 9.29 -25.44 31.59
CA ALA A 94 8.49 -24.69 30.63
C ALA A 94 7.25 -24.05 31.30
N PRO A 95 7.43 -22.90 32.00
CA PRO A 95 6.40 -22.33 32.86
C PRO A 95 5.14 -21.87 32.10
N ARG A 96 5.28 -21.42 30.85
CA ARG A 96 4.15 -21.00 30.00
C ARG A 96 3.23 -22.17 29.65
N VAL A 97 3.79 -23.36 29.43
CA VAL A 97 3.01 -24.59 29.18
C VAL A 97 2.28 -25.03 30.44
N VAL A 98 2.93 -24.93 31.61
CA VAL A 98 2.29 -25.21 32.91
C VAL A 98 1.09 -24.28 33.13
N ALA A 99 1.26 -22.97 32.88
CA ALA A 99 0.17 -22.00 32.97
C ALA A 99 -0.98 -22.30 32.01
N ALA A 100 -0.67 -22.74 30.78
CA ALA A 100 -1.68 -23.13 29.79
C ALA A 100 -2.46 -24.41 30.17
N CYS A 101 -1.92 -25.26 31.05
CA CYS A 101 -2.60 -26.46 31.54
C CYS A 101 -3.46 -26.22 32.80
N ALA A 102 -3.46 -25.00 33.35
CA ALA A 102 -4.23 -24.69 34.56
C ALA A 102 -5.75 -24.69 34.27
N PRO A 103 -6.59 -25.22 35.19
CA PRO A 103 -8.03 -25.24 35.00
C PRO A 103 -8.59 -23.82 34.94
N GLN A 104 -9.28 -23.49 33.84
CA GLN A 104 -9.98 -22.22 33.68
C GLN A 104 -11.21 -22.22 34.61
N LEU A 105 -11.20 -21.41 35.66
CA LEU A 105 -12.37 -21.19 36.52
C LEU A 105 -13.40 -20.35 35.75
N GLU A 106 -14.61 -20.88 35.59
CA GLU A 106 -15.72 -20.31 34.79
C GLU A 106 -16.23 -18.91 35.18
N ASN A 107 -15.58 -18.17 36.08
CA ASN A 107 -16.15 -16.93 36.65
C ASN A 107 -15.24 -15.68 36.72
N ASP A 108 -14.06 -15.66 36.09
CA ASP A 108 -13.28 -14.42 35.97
C ASP A 108 -13.15 -13.97 34.51
N VAL A 109 -13.88 -12.92 34.15
CA VAL A 109 -13.81 -12.21 32.85
C VAL A 109 -12.44 -11.53 32.63
N ARG A 110 -11.40 -11.84 33.42
CA ARG A 110 -10.11 -11.14 33.39
C ARG A 110 -8.86 -11.98 33.18
N GLU A 111 -8.93 -13.31 33.14
CA GLU A 111 -7.81 -14.15 32.68
C GLU A 111 -8.34 -15.36 31.89
N ALA A 112 -8.97 -15.10 30.74
CA ALA A 112 -9.00 -16.11 29.69
C ALA A 112 -7.55 -16.47 29.36
N GLY A 113 -7.22 -17.77 29.28
CA GLY A 113 -5.89 -18.20 28.88
C GLY A 113 -5.45 -17.46 27.62
N ARG A 114 -4.16 -17.09 27.55
CA ARG A 114 -3.62 -16.33 26.42
C ARG A 114 -3.98 -17.03 25.10
N GLU A 115 -4.49 -16.26 24.16
CA GLU A 115 -4.86 -16.77 22.84
C GLU A 115 -3.62 -17.40 22.17
N PRO A 116 -3.76 -18.46 21.35
CA PRO A 116 -2.60 -19.10 20.71
C PRO A 116 -1.69 -18.13 19.95
N LEU A 117 -2.26 -17.08 19.37
CA LEU A 117 -1.51 -16.01 18.70
C LEU A 117 -0.64 -15.19 19.67
N GLU A 118 -1.14 -14.89 20.86
CA GLU A 118 -0.37 -14.17 21.89
C GLU A 118 0.82 -15.01 22.37
N GLU A 119 0.61 -16.33 22.50
CA GLU A 119 1.70 -17.25 22.84
C GLU A 119 2.74 -17.33 21.71
N GLN A 120 2.33 -17.34 20.45
CA GLN A 120 3.28 -17.25 19.32
C GLN A 120 4.12 -15.96 19.38
N TRP A 121 3.50 -14.82 19.70
CA TRP A 121 4.21 -13.56 19.89
C TRP A 121 5.21 -13.61 21.05
N GLU A 122 4.85 -14.22 22.17
CA GLU A 122 5.76 -14.31 23.32
C GLU A 122 6.93 -15.28 23.06
N THR A 123 6.70 -16.33 22.26
CA THR A 123 7.76 -17.20 21.73
C THR A 123 8.71 -16.40 20.84
N LEU A 124 8.19 -15.58 19.93
CA LEU A 124 9.02 -14.76 19.05
C LEU A 124 9.85 -13.72 19.82
N ARG A 125 9.27 -13.06 20.82
CA ARG A 125 9.98 -12.15 21.74
C ARG A 125 11.06 -12.86 22.54
N ALA A 126 10.80 -14.09 22.98
CA ALA A 126 11.83 -14.88 23.66
C ALA A 126 12.98 -15.25 22.71
N MET A 127 12.70 -15.57 21.44
CA MET A 127 13.73 -15.77 20.41
C MET A 127 14.55 -14.49 20.16
N GLU A 128 13.91 -13.31 20.15
CA GLU A 128 14.58 -12.01 20.03
C GLU A 128 15.55 -11.78 21.20
N ARG A 129 15.16 -12.11 22.44
CA ARG A 129 16.05 -12.02 23.62
C ARG A 129 17.24 -12.96 23.51
N LEU A 130 17.04 -14.18 22.98
CA LEU A 130 18.14 -15.11 22.72
C LEU A 130 19.11 -14.56 21.66
N HIS A 131 18.58 -13.98 20.58
CA HIS A 131 19.39 -13.34 19.55
C HIS A 131 20.20 -12.16 20.11
N ALA A 132 19.59 -11.32 20.93
CA ALA A 132 20.25 -10.18 21.57
C ALA A 132 21.37 -10.60 22.54
N SER A 133 21.28 -11.77 23.17
CA SER A 133 22.36 -12.34 24.00
C SER A 133 23.39 -13.15 23.21
N GLY A 134 23.22 -13.27 21.89
CA GLY A 134 24.07 -14.08 21.01
C GLY A 134 23.82 -15.59 21.12
N LEU A 135 22.80 -16.02 21.88
CA LEU A 135 22.46 -17.42 22.07
C LEU A 135 21.66 -17.95 20.87
N GLY A 136 22.07 -19.13 20.38
CA GLY A 136 21.39 -19.80 19.27
C GLY A 136 21.65 -19.17 17.89
N CYS A 137 22.57 -18.22 17.78
CA CYS A 137 23.05 -17.74 16.49
C CYS A 137 23.90 -18.82 15.82
N ASP A 138 23.43 -19.33 14.70
CA ASP A 138 23.99 -20.47 13.97
C ASP A 138 24.71 -20.05 12.67
N LEU A 139 24.73 -18.75 12.37
CA LEU A 139 25.40 -18.19 11.20
C LEU A 139 25.90 -16.76 11.47
N GLN A 140 27.00 -16.39 10.83
CA GLN A 140 27.46 -15.01 10.71
C GLN A 140 27.28 -14.53 9.28
N LEU A 141 26.56 -13.42 9.08
CA LEU A 141 26.41 -12.80 7.77
C LEU A 141 27.32 -11.59 7.66
N GLN A 142 28.05 -11.50 6.56
CA GLN A 142 28.79 -10.30 6.20
C GLN A 142 27.89 -9.37 5.38
N ALA A 143 27.68 -8.16 5.89
CA ALA A 143 26.93 -7.09 5.27
C ALA A 143 27.83 -5.85 5.19
N GLY A 144 28.36 -5.56 4.00
CA GLY A 144 29.43 -4.57 3.83
C GLY A 144 30.68 -4.93 4.64
N ASP A 145 31.08 -4.03 5.52
CA ASP A 145 32.21 -4.16 6.47
C ASP A 145 31.80 -4.73 7.84
N GLU A 146 30.50 -4.94 8.09
CA GLU A 146 29.99 -5.49 9.34
C GLU A 146 29.75 -7.00 9.25
N VAL A 147 30.02 -7.71 10.34
CA VAL A 147 29.66 -9.12 10.53
C VAL A 147 28.58 -9.19 11.60
N ILE A 148 27.40 -9.68 11.23
CA ILE A 148 26.23 -9.74 12.09
C ILE A 148 25.87 -11.21 12.36
N PRO A 149 25.86 -11.67 13.63
CA PRO A 149 25.38 -13.01 13.98
C PRO A 149 23.85 -13.07 13.85
N VAL A 150 23.36 -14.13 13.24
CA VAL A 150 21.93 -14.32 12.95
C VAL A 150 21.46 -15.72 13.29
N GLN A 151 20.14 -15.87 13.45
CA GLN A 151 19.46 -17.15 13.51
C GLN A 151 18.88 -17.44 12.12
N ARG A 152 19.38 -18.47 11.42
CA ARG A 152 18.91 -18.84 10.07
C ARG A 152 17.41 -19.07 10.03
N LEU A 153 16.86 -19.65 11.10
CA LEU A 153 15.43 -19.91 11.23
C LEU A 153 14.58 -18.64 11.15
N ALA A 154 14.95 -17.59 11.91
CA ALA A 154 14.17 -16.35 11.98
C ALA A 154 14.12 -15.64 10.62
N LEU A 155 15.25 -15.58 9.92
CA LEU A 155 15.31 -15.01 8.56
C LEU A 155 14.56 -15.89 7.54
N SER A 156 14.67 -17.21 7.62
CA SER A 156 13.97 -18.12 6.69
C SER A 156 12.45 -18.08 6.83
N CYS A 157 11.95 -17.78 8.04
CA CYS A 157 10.51 -17.66 8.27
C CYS A 157 9.93 -16.35 7.73
N SER A 158 10.74 -15.30 7.61
CA SER A 158 10.29 -13.95 7.25
C SER A 158 10.68 -13.50 5.84
N CYS A 159 11.65 -14.17 5.21
CA CYS A 159 12.27 -13.74 3.96
C CYS A 159 12.57 -14.94 3.05
N ASP A 160 11.92 -15.01 1.88
CA ASP A 160 12.04 -16.13 0.96
C ASP A 160 13.45 -16.24 0.35
N PHE A 161 14.14 -15.12 0.13
CA PHE A 161 15.54 -15.11 -0.30
C PHE A 161 16.42 -15.91 0.67
N PHE A 162 16.32 -15.63 1.97
CA PHE A 162 17.10 -16.34 2.99
C PHE A 162 16.64 -17.79 3.14
N ARG A 163 15.34 -18.05 3.03
CA ARG A 163 14.82 -19.42 3.03
C ARG A 163 15.43 -20.23 1.90
N ALA A 164 15.46 -19.71 0.68
CA ALA A 164 16.08 -20.37 -0.46
C ALA A 164 17.59 -20.53 -0.26
N LEU A 165 18.28 -19.48 0.19
CA LEU A 165 19.72 -19.48 0.47
C LEU A 165 20.12 -20.58 1.46
N PHE A 166 19.28 -20.84 2.47
CA PHE A 166 19.60 -21.76 3.55
C PHE A 166 19.05 -23.18 3.36
N THR A 167 18.09 -23.40 2.48
CA THR A 167 17.45 -24.71 2.30
C THR A 167 17.75 -25.36 0.95
N CYS A 168 18.18 -24.60 -0.05
CA CYS A 168 18.59 -25.15 -1.34
C CYS A 168 20.07 -25.59 -1.30
N PRO A 169 20.43 -26.71 -1.94
CA PRO A 169 21.82 -27.15 -2.06
C PRO A 169 22.56 -26.29 -3.09
N MET A 170 22.89 -25.05 -2.71
CA MET A 170 23.69 -24.11 -3.51
C MET A 170 25.15 -24.07 -3.02
N ARG A 171 26.02 -23.29 -3.67
CA ARG A 171 27.45 -23.18 -3.28
C ARG A 171 27.62 -22.65 -1.85
N GLU A 172 26.65 -21.87 -1.39
CA GLU A 172 26.54 -21.33 -0.05
C GLU A 172 26.19 -22.40 0.99
N ALA A 173 25.60 -23.53 0.58
CA ALA A 173 25.40 -24.70 1.45
C ALA A 173 26.72 -25.43 1.77
N THR A 174 27.74 -25.28 0.92
CA THR A 174 29.11 -25.76 1.16
C THR A 174 30.02 -24.72 1.83
N HIS A 175 29.46 -23.59 2.28
CA HIS A 175 30.21 -22.55 2.98
C HIS A 175 30.75 -23.04 4.31
N ASP A 176 31.96 -22.60 4.67
CA ASP A 176 32.54 -22.88 5.98
C ASP A 176 31.68 -22.20 7.07
N PRO A 177 31.10 -22.96 8.02
CA PRO A 177 30.31 -22.37 9.10
C PRO A 177 31.13 -21.43 10.01
N ALA A 178 32.47 -21.52 10.01
CA ALA A 178 33.33 -20.63 10.77
C ALA A 178 33.59 -19.28 10.06
N ALA A 179 33.31 -19.17 8.76
CA ALA A 179 33.49 -17.95 8.01
C ALA A 179 32.18 -17.14 7.93
N PRO A 180 32.24 -15.79 7.91
CA PRO A 180 31.08 -14.97 7.58
C PRO A 180 30.60 -15.17 6.14
N LEU A 181 29.31 -15.43 5.94
CA LEU A 181 28.72 -15.58 4.62
C LEU A 181 28.44 -14.20 4.01
N ALA A 182 29.12 -13.86 2.91
CA ALA A 182 28.90 -12.61 2.18
C ALA A 182 27.61 -12.66 1.37
N THR A 183 26.68 -11.76 1.67
CA THR A 183 25.35 -11.71 1.04
C THR A 183 25.17 -10.53 0.08
N GLY A 184 26.09 -9.55 0.12
CA GLY A 184 25.99 -8.32 -0.67
C GLY A 184 24.98 -7.30 -0.13
N LEU A 185 24.32 -7.60 1.00
CA LEU A 185 23.46 -6.65 1.70
C LEU A 185 24.29 -5.55 2.35
N SER A 186 23.72 -4.34 2.42
CA SER A 186 24.19 -3.31 3.34
C SER A 186 23.82 -3.65 4.80
N PRO A 187 24.57 -3.14 5.80
CA PRO A 187 24.21 -3.31 7.21
C PRO A 187 22.77 -2.87 7.53
N ALA A 188 22.31 -1.78 6.91
CA ALA A 188 20.97 -1.24 7.13
C ALA A 188 19.86 -2.18 6.63
N GLU A 189 20.01 -2.76 5.43
CA GLU A 189 19.06 -3.72 4.88
C GLU A 189 18.99 -4.98 5.74
N LEU A 190 20.14 -5.53 6.15
CA LEU A 190 20.17 -6.74 6.97
C LEU A 190 19.52 -6.50 8.35
N ARG A 191 19.87 -5.39 9.02
CA ARG A 191 19.26 -5.03 10.31
C ARG A 191 17.75 -4.82 10.20
N ARG A 192 17.28 -4.27 9.09
CA ARG A 192 15.84 -4.08 8.84
C ARG A 192 15.11 -5.41 8.69
N LEU A 193 15.63 -6.32 7.86
CA LEU A 193 15.05 -7.66 7.69
C LEU A 193 15.05 -8.44 9.00
N LEU A 194 16.13 -8.32 9.78
CA LEU A 194 16.26 -8.99 11.08
C LEU A 194 15.30 -8.41 12.12
N SER A 195 15.19 -7.07 12.20
CA SER A 195 14.22 -6.40 13.06
C SER A 195 12.80 -6.83 12.71
N PHE A 196 12.46 -6.87 11.42
CA PHE A 196 11.16 -7.36 10.97
C PHE A 196 10.93 -8.83 11.32
N ALA A 197 11.95 -9.69 11.23
CA ALA A 197 11.84 -11.11 11.55
C ALA A 197 11.40 -11.38 13.00
N TYR A 198 11.79 -10.52 13.95
CA TYR A 198 11.41 -10.66 15.36
C TYR A 198 10.22 -9.80 15.79
N THR A 199 10.07 -8.60 15.22
CA THR A 199 9.02 -7.68 15.64
C THR A 199 7.74 -7.81 14.82
N GLY A 200 7.84 -8.38 13.61
CA GLY A 200 6.76 -8.40 12.61
C GLY A 200 6.25 -7.00 12.25
N ALA A 201 7.05 -5.95 12.51
CA ALA A 201 6.65 -4.56 12.39
C ALA A 201 7.68 -3.76 11.60
N VAL A 202 7.22 -2.65 11.02
CA VAL A 202 8.06 -1.61 10.44
C VAL A 202 7.69 -0.30 11.11
N ALA A 203 8.68 0.35 11.72
CA ALA A 203 8.49 1.62 12.42
C ALA A 203 9.65 2.55 12.09
N GLY A 204 9.33 3.81 11.82
CA GLY A 204 10.32 4.82 11.49
C GLY A 204 9.74 6.01 10.74
N PRO A 205 10.58 6.99 10.39
CA PRO A 205 10.19 8.08 9.51
C PRO A 205 9.92 7.56 8.09
N TRP A 206 9.25 8.38 7.28
CA TRP A 206 8.84 8.02 5.92
C TRP A 206 9.94 7.40 5.03
N PRO A 207 11.18 7.94 4.98
CA PRO A 207 12.24 7.33 4.18
C PRO A 207 12.54 5.87 4.57
N VAL A 208 12.46 5.54 5.87
CA VAL A 208 12.69 4.17 6.35
C VAL A 208 11.61 3.21 5.84
N VAL A 209 10.36 3.68 5.69
CA VAL A 209 9.25 2.87 5.15
C VAL A 209 9.42 2.62 3.65
N LEU A 210 9.83 3.64 2.89
CA LEU A 210 10.13 3.50 1.46
C LEU A 210 11.30 2.53 1.22
N GLU A 211 12.40 2.71 1.94
CA GLU A 211 13.54 1.81 1.86
C GLU A 211 13.15 0.38 2.31
N ALA A 212 12.27 0.24 3.30
CA ALA A 212 11.77 -1.07 3.71
C ALA A 212 10.98 -1.78 2.61
N ALA A 213 10.14 -1.03 1.89
CA ALA A 213 9.42 -1.54 0.74
C ALA A 213 10.39 -1.99 -0.36
N GLU A 214 11.42 -1.20 -0.67
CA GLU A 214 12.46 -1.59 -1.63
C GLU A 214 13.21 -2.86 -1.19
N THR A 215 13.70 -2.90 0.06
CA THR A 215 14.38 -4.07 0.62
C THR A 215 13.49 -5.31 0.53
N SER A 216 12.21 -5.16 0.84
CA SER A 216 11.25 -6.28 0.81
C SER A 216 10.99 -6.82 -0.59
N LEU A 217 10.95 -5.96 -1.61
CA LEU A 217 10.84 -6.37 -3.01
C LEU A 217 12.12 -7.08 -3.48
N ARG A 218 13.28 -6.53 -3.12
CA ARG A 218 14.59 -7.06 -3.51
C ARG A 218 14.87 -8.45 -2.94
N TYR A 219 14.58 -8.65 -1.65
CA TYR A 219 14.86 -9.91 -0.94
C TYR A 219 13.61 -10.77 -0.69
N GLN A 220 12.46 -10.43 -1.28
CA GLN A 220 11.23 -11.23 -1.17
C GLN A 220 10.74 -11.42 0.28
N ALA A 221 10.76 -10.35 1.07
CA ALA A 221 10.17 -10.33 2.41
C ALA A 221 8.70 -9.90 2.33
N TRP A 222 7.83 -10.79 1.86
CA TRP A 222 6.43 -10.47 1.52
C TRP A 222 5.59 -9.92 2.69
N GLY A 223 5.83 -10.42 3.90
CA GLY A 223 5.16 -9.90 5.10
C GLY A 223 5.47 -8.42 5.33
N LEU A 224 6.74 -8.04 5.18
CA LEU A 224 7.20 -6.65 5.31
C LEU A 224 6.61 -5.80 4.18
N LEU A 225 6.67 -6.30 2.94
CA LEU A 225 6.09 -5.60 1.79
C LEU A 225 4.60 -5.31 2.02
N THR A 226 3.83 -6.29 2.50
CA THR A 226 2.39 -6.14 2.72
C THR A 226 2.09 -5.00 3.70
N LEU A 227 2.87 -4.88 4.79
CA LEU A 227 2.73 -3.78 5.74
C LEU A 227 3.04 -2.43 5.09
N CYS A 228 4.13 -2.34 4.33
CA CYS A 228 4.48 -1.11 3.61
C CYS A 228 3.39 -0.70 2.60
N LEU A 229 2.82 -1.65 1.85
CA LEU A 229 1.76 -1.36 0.89
C LEU A 229 0.45 -0.94 1.58
N ASP A 230 0.14 -1.43 2.77
CA ASP A 230 -1.01 -0.95 3.56
C ASP A 230 -0.81 0.52 3.96
N VAL A 231 0.40 0.89 4.38
CA VAL A 231 0.76 2.30 4.65
C VAL A 231 0.63 3.15 3.38
N PHE A 232 1.09 2.65 2.22
CA PHE A 232 1.01 3.37 0.94
C PHE A 232 -0.42 3.58 0.43
N THR A 233 -1.38 2.78 0.90
CA THR A 233 -2.78 2.88 0.44
C THR A 233 -3.67 3.60 1.45
N ARG A 234 -3.41 3.47 2.76
CA ARG A 234 -4.24 4.06 3.82
C ARG A 234 -3.65 5.32 4.46
N GLY A 235 -2.34 5.51 4.35
CA GLY A 235 -1.58 6.59 5.00
C GLY A 235 -1.10 7.69 4.07
N LEU A 236 -1.74 7.88 2.91
CA LEU A 236 -1.34 8.91 1.95
C LEU A 236 -1.57 10.32 2.50
N THR A 237 -0.54 11.15 2.39
CA THR A 237 -0.58 12.58 2.69
C THR A 237 -0.07 13.37 1.48
N PRO A 238 -0.26 14.70 1.42
CA PRO A 238 0.27 15.51 0.33
C PRO A 238 1.80 15.45 0.19
N GLU A 239 2.50 15.13 1.27
CA GLU A 239 3.95 14.95 1.32
C GLU A 239 4.39 13.56 0.86
N THR A 240 3.63 12.50 1.16
CA THR A 240 4.03 11.12 0.84
C THR A 240 3.50 10.63 -0.51
N GLY A 241 2.38 11.18 -0.97
CA GLY A 241 1.72 10.76 -2.21
C GLY A 241 2.64 10.75 -3.44
N PRO A 242 3.38 11.83 -3.74
CA PRO A 242 4.32 11.87 -4.86
C PRO A 242 5.34 10.73 -4.83
N ASP A 243 5.92 10.45 -3.66
CA ASP A 243 6.91 9.37 -3.49
C ASP A 243 6.28 8.00 -3.74
N VAL A 244 5.06 7.76 -3.23
CA VAL A 244 4.33 6.50 -3.48
C VAL A 244 4.04 6.32 -4.97
N LEU A 245 3.64 7.39 -5.66
CA LEU A 245 3.37 7.35 -7.10
C LEU A 245 4.65 7.00 -7.89
N ALA A 246 5.76 7.65 -7.54
CA ALA A 246 7.07 7.36 -8.15
C ALA A 246 7.53 5.93 -7.86
N PHE A 247 7.43 5.49 -6.60
CA PHE A 247 7.77 4.14 -6.16
C PHE A 247 6.95 3.09 -6.93
N ALA A 248 5.64 3.29 -7.02
CA ALA A 248 4.75 2.37 -7.74
C ALA A 248 5.06 2.30 -9.23
N GLY A 249 5.47 3.42 -9.85
CA GLY A 249 5.94 3.47 -11.23
C GLY A 249 7.22 2.65 -11.43
N THR A 250 8.21 2.84 -10.56
CA THR A 250 9.51 2.15 -10.63
C THR A 250 9.40 0.64 -10.48
N TYR A 251 8.57 0.17 -9.55
CA TYR A 251 8.42 -1.25 -9.24
C TYR A 251 7.21 -1.92 -9.91
N GLY A 252 6.48 -1.20 -10.77
CA GLY A 252 5.33 -1.76 -11.51
C GLY A 252 4.11 -2.10 -10.64
N LEU A 253 3.94 -1.43 -9.49
CA LEU A 253 2.85 -1.67 -8.53
C LEU A 253 1.57 -0.93 -8.96
N ALA A 254 0.96 -1.39 -10.04
CA ALA A 254 -0.14 -0.67 -10.72
C ALA A 254 -1.33 -0.30 -9.83
N GLN A 255 -1.73 -1.16 -8.87
CA GLN A 255 -2.86 -0.87 -7.99
C GLN A 255 -2.53 0.27 -7.02
N VAL A 256 -1.36 0.23 -6.39
CA VAL A 256 -0.89 1.28 -5.47
C VAL A 256 -0.67 2.59 -6.23
N GLY A 257 -0.11 2.50 -7.44
CA GLY A 257 0.08 3.66 -8.32
C GLY A 257 -1.23 4.36 -8.66
N ARG A 258 -2.31 3.61 -8.92
CA ARG A 258 -3.64 4.20 -9.16
C ARG A 258 -4.19 4.91 -7.92
N VAL A 259 -4.08 4.28 -6.74
CA VAL A 259 -4.54 4.88 -5.49
C VAL A 259 -3.80 6.18 -5.18
N ALA A 260 -2.47 6.19 -5.36
CA ALA A 260 -1.65 7.39 -5.17
C ALA A 260 -1.97 8.47 -6.21
N GLU A 261 -2.15 8.10 -7.48
CA GLU A 261 -2.52 9.04 -8.54
C GLU A 261 -3.89 9.67 -8.29
N ASP A 262 -4.91 8.88 -7.98
CA ASP A 262 -6.26 9.37 -7.68
C ASP A 262 -6.25 10.31 -6.46
N TYR A 263 -5.47 9.99 -5.42
CA TYR A 263 -5.28 10.85 -4.26
C TYR A 263 -4.63 12.18 -4.65
N ILE A 264 -3.50 12.15 -5.36
CA ILE A 264 -2.77 13.35 -5.79
C ILE A 264 -3.67 14.23 -6.66
N LEU A 265 -4.42 13.65 -7.59
CA LEU A 265 -5.34 14.39 -8.44
C LEU A 265 -6.44 15.07 -7.61
N ALA A 266 -6.98 14.40 -6.59
CA ALA A 266 -8.01 14.93 -5.71
C ALA A 266 -7.50 16.03 -4.76
N THR A 267 -6.25 15.96 -4.30
CA THR A 267 -5.65 16.94 -3.37
C THR A 267 -4.53 17.78 -3.99
N PHE A 268 -4.58 17.94 -5.32
CA PHE A 268 -3.47 18.51 -6.10
C PHE A 268 -2.95 19.85 -5.57
N PRO A 269 -3.78 20.84 -5.17
CA PRO A 269 -3.29 22.12 -4.68
C PRO A 269 -2.44 21.99 -3.40
N SER A 270 -2.81 21.06 -2.52
CA SER A 270 -2.03 20.75 -1.32
C SER A 270 -0.72 20.05 -1.65
N VAL A 271 -0.72 19.14 -2.62
CA VAL A 271 0.48 18.44 -3.08
C VAL A 271 1.48 19.41 -3.70
N VAL A 272 1.01 20.32 -4.57
CA VAL A 272 1.86 21.33 -5.22
C VAL A 272 2.61 22.18 -4.18
N ALA A 273 2.06 22.38 -2.98
CA ALA A 273 2.70 23.14 -1.92
C ALA A 273 3.94 22.45 -1.33
N THR A 274 4.07 21.12 -1.43
CA THR A 274 5.11 20.33 -0.74
C THR A 274 6.43 20.26 -1.50
N GLN A 275 7.50 19.82 -0.82
CA GLN A 275 8.80 19.57 -1.47
C GLN A 275 8.76 18.29 -2.32
N ALA A 276 8.05 17.24 -1.86
CA ALA A 276 7.92 15.98 -2.58
C ALA A 276 7.32 16.13 -4.00
N PHE A 277 6.51 17.17 -4.22
CA PHE A 277 6.05 17.51 -5.57
C PHE A 277 7.20 17.86 -6.53
N LEU A 278 8.25 18.54 -6.05
CA LEU A 278 9.41 18.90 -6.86
C LEU A 278 10.26 17.68 -7.24
N ASP A 279 10.23 16.63 -6.42
CA ASP A 279 10.96 15.39 -6.64
C ASP A 279 10.27 14.44 -7.65
N LEU A 280 9.07 14.81 -8.14
CA LEU A 280 8.35 14.00 -9.13
C LEU A 280 9.16 13.86 -10.43
N PRO A 281 9.32 12.63 -10.95
CA PRO A 281 9.82 12.41 -12.29
C PRO A 281 8.99 13.15 -13.36
N PRO A 282 9.62 13.72 -14.41
CA PRO A 282 8.92 14.55 -15.39
C PRO A 282 7.74 13.85 -16.06
N HIS A 283 7.89 12.56 -16.39
CA HIS A 283 6.84 11.78 -17.02
C HIS A 283 5.59 11.60 -16.13
N LEU A 284 5.75 11.56 -14.80
CA LEU A 284 4.63 11.49 -13.86
C LEU A 284 3.95 12.84 -13.72
N LEU A 285 4.71 13.93 -13.62
CA LEU A 285 4.16 15.28 -13.61
C LEU A 285 3.32 15.53 -14.87
N ILE A 286 3.87 15.22 -16.04
CA ILE A 286 3.19 15.37 -17.33
C ILE A 286 1.89 14.55 -17.34
N ARG A 287 1.92 13.31 -16.80
CA ARG A 287 0.72 12.47 -16.69
C ARG A 287 -0.35 13.11 -15.81
N LEU A 288 0.03 13.63 -14.65
CA LEU A 288 -0.88 14.32 -13.72
C LEU A 288 -1.48 15.58 -14.37
N LEU A 289 -0.64 16.44 -14.96
CA LEU A 289 -1.09 17.65 -15.66
C LEU A 289 -1.99 17.32 -16.84
N ARG A 290 -1.75 16.25 -17.59
CA ARG A 290 -2.63 15.86 -18.70
C ARG A 290 -3.95 15.25 -18.22
N SER A 291 -4.08 14.87 -16.97
CA SER A 291 -5.29 14.22 -16.43
C SER A 291 -6.52 15.14 -16.45
N ASP A 292 -7.65 14.56 -16.84
CA ASP A 292 -8.98 15.18 -16.73
C ASP A 292 -9.48 15.25 -15.29
N GLY A 293 -8.92 14.43 -14.39
CA GLY A 293 -9.30 14.37 -12.97
C GLY A 293 -8.56 15.36 -12.07
N LEU A 294 -7.66 16.18 -12.62
CA LEU A 294 -6.85 17.12 -11.85
C LEU A 294 -7.73 18.15 -11.15
N ASN A 295 -7.70 18.18 -9.81
CA ASN A 295 -8.51 19.09 -9.00
C ASN A 295 -7.86 20.47 -8.89
N VAL A 296 -8.20 21.36 -9.81
CA VAL A 296 -7.84 22.79 -9.81
C VAL A 296 -9.07 23.64 -10.11
N LEU A 297 -9.17 24.86 -9.56
CA LEU A 297 -10.28 25.77 -9.87
C LEU A 297 -10.04 26.48 -11.21
N TYR A 298 -8.78 26.85 -11.46
CA TYR A 298 -8.35 27.55 -12.65
C TYR A 298 -7.23 26.79 -13.35
N GLU A 299 -7.20 26.86 -14.69
CA GLU A 299 -6.08 26.28 -15.44
C GLU A 299 -4.76 27.02 -15.13
N LEU A 300 -4.85 28.26 -14.67
CA LEU A 300 -3.71 29.00 -14.13
C LEU A 300 -3.01 28.26 -12.98
N GLU A 301 -3.72 27.54 -12.11
CA GLU A 301 -3.09 26.79 -11.01
C GLU A 301 -2.24 25.63 -11.54
N ALA A 302 -2.69 24.96 -12.61
CA ALA A 302 -1.90 23.94 -13.29
C ALA A 302 -0.63 24.53 -13.93
N LEU A 303 -0.72 25.76 -14.46
CA LEU A 303 0.44 26.48 -14.96
C LEU A 303 1.41 26.87 -13.84
N GLU A 304 0.90 27.35 -12.71
CA GLU A 304 1.71 27.70 -11.54
C GLU A 304 2.44 26.47 -10.98
N ALA A 305 1.75 25.32 -10.91
CA ALA A 305 2.36 24.05 -10.53
C ALA A 305 3.48 23.62 -11.49
N ALA A 306 3.22 23.68 -12.81
CA ALA A 306 4.20 23.38 -13.85
C ALA A 306 5.42 24.31 -13.76
N SER A 307 5.19 25.62 -13.60
CA SER A 307 6.25 26.63 -13.48
C SER A 307 7.09 26.43 -12.22
N ARG A 308 6.44 26.12 -11.08
CA ARG A 308 7.14 25.81 -9.83
C ARG A 308 8.06 24.58 -10.01
N TRP A 309 7.56 23.51 -10.61
CA TRP A 309 8.37 22.31 -10.83
C TRP A 309 9.53 22.56 -11.79
N LEU A 310 9.29 23.29 -12.88
CA LEU A 310 10.33 23.64 -13.85
C LEU A 310 11.38 24.61 -13.29
N THR A 311 11.00 25.51 -12.38
CA THR A 311 11.98 26.35 -11.66
C THR A 311 12.98 25.50 -10.88
N ALA A 312 12.55 24.34 -10.35
CA ALA A 312 13.42 23.46 -9.59
C ALA A 312 14.22 22.46 -10.47
N ASN A 313 13.64 22.02 -11.61
CA ASN A 313 14.17 20.90 -12.39
C ASN A 313 14.53 21.21 -13.86
N GLY A 314 14.14 22.39 -14.36
CA GLY A 314 14.14 22.72 -15.79
C GLY A 314 15.35 23.51 -16.29
N ASP A 315 16.35 23.77 -15.45
CA ASP A 315 17.51 24.60 -15.81
C ASP A 315 18.22 24.04 -17.07
N GLY A 316 18.18 24.83 -18.15
CA GLY A 316 18.84 24.53 -19.42
C GLY A 316 18.13 23.48 -20.31
N GLN A 317 16.92 23.02 -19.96
CA GLN A 317 16.18 21.99 -20.73
C GLN A 317 14.93 22.54 -21.42
N GLU A 318 15.11 23.25 -22.54
CA GLU A 318 13.99 23.85 -23.29
C GLU A 318 12.97 22.82 -23.80
N ASP A 319 13.42 21.63 -24.21
CA ASP A 319 12.54 20.55 -24.67
C ASP A 319 11.63 20.04 -23.55
N LEU A 320 12.19 19.89 -22.34
CA LEU A 320 11.44 19.49 -21.16
C LEU A 320 10.43 20.58 -20.76
N ALA A 321 10.86 21.84 -20.74
CA ALA A 321 9.98 22.96 -20.46
C ALA A 321 8.82 23.02 -21.46
N LYS A 322 9.10 22.81 -22.75
CA LYS A 322 8.07 22.71 -23.79
C LYS A 322 7.10 21.56 -23.53
N GLU A 323 7.59 20.38 -23.18
CA GLU A 323 6.72 19.22 -22.93
C GLU A 323 5.82 19.41 -21.70
N VAL A 324 6.38 19.91 -20.60
CA VAL A 324 5.62 20.19 -19.37
C VAL A 324 4.59 21.28 -19.61
N LEU A 325 4.97 22.42 -20.20
CA LEU A 325 4.05 23.52 -20.47
C LEU A 325 2.98 23.16 -21.51
N SER A 326 3.30 22.29 -22.48
CA SER A 326 2.30 21.79 -23.44
C SER A 326 1.20 20.93 -22.81
N SER A 327 1.42 20.46 -21.58
CA SER A 327 0.44 19.69 -20.81
C SER A 327 -0.62 20.57 -20.14
N VAL A 328 -0.39 21.89 -20.09
CA VAL A 328 -1.33 22.89 -19.58
C VAL A 328 -2.28 23.34 -20.70
N ARG A 329 -3.58 23.44 -20.40
CA ARG A 329 -4.64 23.62 -21.39
C ARG A 329 -4.99 25.10 -21.57
N PHE A 330 -4.10 25.89 -22.15
CA PHE A 330 -4.28 27.35 -22.29
C PHE A 330 -5.63 27.79 -22.89
N ALA A 331 -6.26 26.98 -23.74
CA ALA A 331 -7.60 27.25 -24.28
C ALA A 331 -8.78 27.13 -23.29
N LEU A 332 -8.52 26.66 -22.07
CA LEU A 332 -9.46 26.69 -20.95
C LEU A 332 -9.27 27.92 -20.05
N MET A 333 -8.16 28.66 -20.22
CA MET A 333 -7.91 29.88 -19.47
C MET A 333 -8.83 31.02 -19.92
N SER A 334 -9.33 31.77 -18.96
CA SER A 334 -10.00 33.04 -19.18
C SER A 334 -9.03 34.15 -19.60
N SER A 335 -9.57 35.27 -20.10
CA SER A 335 -8.74 36.41 -20.52
C SER A 335 -7.93 37.04 -19.38
N TRP A 336 -8.33 36.87 -18.11
CA TRP A 336 -7.55 37.36 -16.98
C TRP A 336 -6.37 36.43 -16.68
N GLU A 337 -6.57 35.11 -16.75
CA GLU A 337 -5.51 34.10 -16.56
C GLU A 337 -4.44 34.22 -17.65
N LEU A 338 -4.85 34.37 -18.92
CA LEU A 338 -3.92 34.51 -20.05
C LEU A 338 -2.98 35.71 -19.90
N LYS A 339 -3.42 36.79 -19.23
CA LYS A 339 -2.54 37.95 -18.93
C LYS A 339 -1.48 37.64 -17.89
N LYS A 340 -1.71 36.65 -17.02
CA LYS A 340 -0.79 36.22 -15.96
C LYS A 340 0.24 35.19 -16.42
N VAL A 341 0.00 34.51 -17.56
CA VAL A 341 0.89 33.46 -18.10
C VAL A 341 2.36 33.93 -18.14
N GLN A 342 2.64 35.08 -18.76
CA GLN A 342 4.01 35.59 -18.90
C GLN A 342 4.70 35.86 -17.56
N SER A 343 3.96 36.31 -16.55
CA SER A 343 4.52 36.55 -15.21
C SER A 343 4.78 35.26 -14.45
N VAL A 344 3.93 34.25 -14.61
CA VAL A 344 4.05 32.96 -13.90
C VAL A 344 5.21 32.13 -14.45
N THR A 345 5.46 32.19 -15.75
CA THR A 345 6.53 31.43 -16.42
C THR A 345 7.81 32.24 -16.64
N ALA A 346 7.94 33.38 -15.97
CA ALA A 346 9.10 34.24 -16.09
C ALA A 346 10.36 33.53 -15.59
N GLY A 347 11.41 33.48 -16.42
CA GLY A 347 12.67 32.80 -16.10
C GLY A 347 12.66 31.28 -16.33
N VAL A 348 11.50 30.69 -16.63
CA VAL A 348 11.34 29.24 -16.83
C VAL A 348 11.32 28.83 -18.31
N ALA A 349 10.78 29.68 -19.18
CA ALA A 349 10.68 29.41 -20.60
C ALA A 349 10.82 30.68 -21.45
N ASP A 350 11.29 30.53 -22.70
CA ASP A 350 11.36 31.64 -23.65
C ASP A 350 9.94 32.21 -23.91
N PRO A 351 9.73 33.53 -23.77
CA PRO A 351 8.51 34.21 -24.19
C PRO A 351 8.01 33.85 -25.60
N LYS A 352 8.89 33.50 -26.54
CA LYS A 352 8.50 33.04 -27.88
C LYS A 352 7.80 31.69 -27.84
N LEU A 353 8.40 30.71 -27.16
CA LEU A 353 7.82 29.37 -26.97
C LEU A 353 6.44 29.45 -26.32
N LEU A 354 6.30 30.27 -25.28
CA LEU A 354 5.02 30.47 -24.59
C LEU A 354 3.93 31.01 -25.52
N LYS A 355 4.27 31.99 -26.37
CA LYS A 355 3.33 32.53 -27.37
C LYS A 355 2.92 31.46 -28.37
N GLU A 356 3.86 30.64 -28.85
CA GLU A 356 3.57 29.54 -29.77
C GLU A 356 2.62 28.52 -29.15
N LEU A 357 2.86 28.10 -27.90
CA LEU A 357 1.99 27.16 -27.18
C LEU A 357 0.57 27.70 -26.97
N VAL A 358 0.45 28.98 -26.57
CA VAL A 358 -0.86 29.63 -26.38
C VAL A 358 -1.63 29.72 -27.71
N ILE A 359 -0.97 30.15 -28.79
CA ILE A 359 -1.59 30.23 -30.12
C ILE A 359 -2.02 28.86 -30.61
N ALA A 360 -1.15 27.85 -30.46
CA ALA A 360 -1.45 26.47 -30.86
C ALA A 360 -2.66 25.92 -30.09
N SER A 361 -2.75 26.18 -28.78
CA SER A 361 -3.86 25.74 -27.95
C SER A 361 -5.19 26.38 -28.34
N LEU A 362 -5.20 27.64 -28.79
CA LEU A 362 -6.40 28.40 -29.14
C LEU A 362 -6.88 28.19 -30.59
N ALA A 363 -6.15 27.42 -31.40
CA ALA A 363 -6.46 27.23 -32.82
C ALA A 363 -7.84 26.55 -33.03
N PRO A 364 -8.68 27.00 -33.98
CA PRO A 364 -10.05 26.47 -34.19
C PRO A 364 -10.13 24.98 -34.55
N ALA A 365 -9.06 24.41 -35.10
CA ALA A 365 -8.95 22.99 -35.45
C ALA A 365 -8.49 22.11 -34.28
N ALA A 366 -8.01 22.70 -33.18
CA ALA A 366 -7.67 21.96 -31.98
C ALA A 366 -8.96 21.53 -31.29
N GLN A 367 -9.43 20.31 -31.58
CA GLN A 367 -10.32 19.63 -30.65
C GLN A 367 -9.55 19.51 -29.33
N LEU A 368 -10.08 20.09 -28.25
CA LEU A 368 -9.51 19.86 -26.93
C LEU A 368 -9.53 18.35 -26.69
N PRO A 369 -8.38 17.69 -26.52
CA PRO A 369 -8.30 16.23 -26.39
C PRO A 369 -8.80 15.73 -25.03
N CYS A 370 -9.52 16.57 -24.28
CA CYS A 370 -9.75 16.44 -22.86
C CYS A 370 -11.11 16.99 -22.44
N ARG A 371 -11.65 16.48 -21.32
CA ARG A 371 -12.81 17.10 -20.65
C ARG A 371 -12.38 18.38 -19.95
N VAL A 372 -13.29 19.36 -19.87
CA VAL A 372 -13.10 20.52 -18.99
C VAL A 372 -12.97 20.01 -17.56
N ARG A 373 -11.92 20.42 -16.85
CA ARG A 373 -11.76 20.11 -15.43
C ARG A 373 -12.83 20.90 -14.68
N SER A 374 -13.98 20.29 -14.43
CA SER A 374 -15.02 20.90 -13.60
C SER A 374 -15.53 19.86 -12.60
N TRP A 375 -15.29 20.13 -11.33
CA TRP A 375 -15.98 19.47 -10.22
C TRP A 375 -17.33 20.13 -9.90
N GLU A 376 -17.76 21.09 -10.72
CA GLU A 376 -18.93 21.91 -10.45
C GLU A 376 -20.23 21.29 -10.97
N GLU A 377 -21.29 21.55 -10.21
CA GLU A 377 -22.69 21.29 -10.54
C GLU A 377 -22.98 21.60 -12.01
N VAL A 378 -23.28 20.57 -12.78
CA VAL A 378 -23.62 20.74 -14.18
C VAL A 378 -25.07 21.21 -14.26
N LEU A 379 -25.30 22.31 -14.97
CA LEU A 379 -26.66 22.74 -15.29
C LEU A 379 -27.30 21.74 -16.26
N VAL A 380 -28.24 20.95 -15.74
CA VAL A 380 -29.04 20.01 -16.54
C VAL A 380 -30.41 20.60 -16.82
N VAL A 381 -30.77 20.70 -18.09
CA VAL A 381 -32.11 21.07 -18.56
C VAL A 381 -32.88 19.79 -18.85
N CYS A 382 -33.89 19.51 -18.02
CA CYS A 382 -34.77 18.36 -18.16
C CYS A 382 -36.05 18.77 -18.93
N GLY A 383 -36.17 18.39 -20.20
CA GLY A 383 -37.39 18.64 -20.98
C GLY A 383 -37.64 20.12 -21.29
N GLY A 384 -38.81 20.63 -20.88
CA GLY A 384 -39.28 21.99 -21.17
C GLY A 384 -40.18 22.09 -22.41
N GLU A 385 -40.62 23.30 -22.75
CA GLU A 385 -41.39 23.60 -23.96
C GLU A 385 -40.49 24.27 -25.00
N LYS A 386 -40.35 23.66 -26.18
CA LYS A 386 -39.74 24.33 -27.33
C LYS A 386 -40.78 25.19 -28.00
N VAL A 387 -40.46 26.46 -28.19
CA VAL A 387 -41.26 27.33 -29.04
C VAL A 387 -40.94 27.00 -30.51
N THR A 388 -41.96 26.83 -31.34
CA THR A 388 -41.78 26.63 -32.78
C THR A 388 -41.09 27.85 -33.40
N SER A 389 -40.40 27.66 -34.54
CA SER A 389 -39.64 28.74 -35.20
C SER A 389 -40.49 29.97 -35.55
N ASN A 390 -41.80 29.79 -35.71
CA ASN A 390 -42.78 30.85 -35.96
C ASN A 390 -43.40 31.44 -34.67
N LEU A 391 -42.90 31.09 -33.49
CA LEU A 391 -43.40 31.53 -32.18
C LEU A 391 -44.86 31.18 -31.86
N ALA A 392 -45.52 30.38 -32.70
CA ALA A 392 -46.96 30.17 -32.65
C ALA A 392 -47.40 29.04 -31.70
N ALA A 393 -46.54 28.06 -31.43
CA ALA A 393 -46.90 26.90 -30.63
C ALA A 393 -45.75 26.47 -29.71
N ARG A 394 -46.12 25.91 -28.56
CA ARG A 394 -45.20 25.30 -27.61
C ARG A 394 -45.29 23.78 -27.73
N LYS A 395 -44.16 23.14 -27.99
CA LYS A 395 -44.06 21.67 -28.09
C LYS A 395 -43.21 21.14 -26.95
N PRO A 396 -43.75 20.27 -26.07
CA PRO A 396 -42.96 19.70 -24.99
C PRO A 396 -41.78 18.89 -25.54
N SER A 397 -40.62 19.06 -24.91
CA SER A 397 -39.35 18.45 -25.27
C SER A 397 -39.19 17.14 -24.51
N ARG A 398 -38.74 16.10 -25.23
CA ARG A 398 -38.33 14.83 -24.62
C ARG A 398 -36.85 14.76 -24.27
N HIS A 399 -36.09 15.82 -24.56
CA HIS A 399 -34.63 15.80 -24.48
C HIS A 399 -34.15 16.35 -23.14
N LEU A 400 -33.13 15.70 -22.59
CA LEU A 400 -32.32 16.24 -21.51
C LEU A 400 -31.03 16.79 -22.10
N TRP A 401 -30.65 17.98 -21.66
CA TRP A 401 -29.43 18.66 -22.08
C TRP A 401 -28.60 19.00 -20.87
N PHE A 402 -27.29 19.06 -21.03
CA PHE A 402 -26.42 19.58 -19.99
C PHE A 402 -25.47 20.62 -20.59
N ALA A 403 -25.13 21.63 -19.79
CA ALA A 403 -24.11 22.60 -20.14
C ALA A 403 -22.75 21.89 -20.17
N HIS A 404 -22.22 21.65 -21.36
CA HIS A 404 -20.96 20.93 -21.56
C HIS A 404 -19.75 21.84 -21.38
N ARG A 405 -19.83 23.07 -21.88
CA ARG A 405 -18.73 24.04 -21.83
C ARG A 405 -19.26 25.47 -21.82
N TYR A 406 -18.65 26.31 -20.99
CA TYR A 406 -18.82 27.76 -21.06
C TYR A 406 -17.68 28.33 -21.89
N LEU A 407 -17.99 28.78 -23.11
CA LEU A 407 -17.04 29.39 -24.02
C LEU A 407 -16.99 30.89 -23.75
N SER A 408 -15.80 31.36 -23.37
CA SER A 408 -15.49 32.79 -23.34
C SER A 408 -15.19 33.24 -24.77
N ALA A 409 -16.10 34.01 -25.38
CA ALA A 409 -15.87 34.66 -26.66
C ALA A 409 -15.47 36.13 -26.44
N VAL A 410 -15.01 36.80 -27.50
CA VAL A 410 -14.68 38.23 -27.45
C VAL A 410 -15.97 39.04 -27.19
N GLY A 411 -16.11 39.60 -25.98
CA GLY A 411 -17.25 40.44 -25.56
C GLY A 411 -17.87 40.02 -24.21
N LEU A 412 -19.04 40.57 -23.88
CA LEU A 412 -19.82 40.24 -22.67
C LEU A 412 -20.66 38.95 -22.80
N VAL A 413 -20.66 38.32 -23.98
CA VAL A 413 -21.51 37.16 -24.26
C VAL A 413 -20.74 35.88 -23.94
N LYS A 414 -21.13 35.20 -22.86
CA LYS A 414 -20.74 33.81 -22.62
C LYS A 414 -21.57 32.90 -23.52
N GLN A 415 -20.94 32.15 -24.43
CA GLN A 415 -21.64 31.09 -25.16
C GLN A 415 -21.62 29.81 -24.32
N VAL A 416 -22.75 29.10 -24.28
CA VAL A 416 -22.84 27.79 -23.63
C VAL A 416 -22.94 26.73 -24.71
N GLU A 417 -21.98 25.80 -24.74
CA GLU A 417 -22.08 24.58 -25.53
C GLU A 417 -23.02 23.61 -24.80
N TRP A 418 -24.17 23.31 -25.41
CA TRP A 418 -25.13 22.35 -24.88
C TRP A 418 -24.94 20.99 -25.53
N ARG A 419 -24.89 19.91 -24.72
CA ARG A 419 -24.89 18.53 -25.23
C ARG A 419 -26.10 17.77 -24.73
N ALA A 420 -26.55 16.80 -25.51
CA ALA A 420 -27.64 15.92 -25.11
C ALA A 420 -27.16 14.98 -24.01
N LEU A 421 -27.83 15.02 -22.85
CA LEU A 421 -27.62 14.06 -21.77
C LEU A 421 -28.39 12.76 -22.01
N GLY A 422 -29.59 12.87 -22.60
CA GLY A 422 -30.47 11.75 -22.81
C GLY A 422 -31.86 12.16 -23.31
N ARG A 423 -32.81 11.22 -23.27
CA ARG A 423 -34.21 11.46 -23.62
C ARG A 423 -35.12 10.74 -22.64
N PHE A 424 -36.28 11.31 -22.34
CA PHE A 424 -37.31 10.62 -21.59
C PHE A 424 -37.78 9.38 -22.38
N PRO A 425 -37.77 8.18 -21.78
CA PRO A 425 -38.17 6.94 -22.44
C PRO A 425 -39.62 6.99 -22.94
N ASP A 426 -40.51 7.49 -22.07
CA ASP A 426 -41.96 7.48 -22.32
C ASP A 426 -42.42 8.74 -23.10
N GLY A 427 -41.48 9.45 -23.72
CA GLY A 427 -41.77 10.61 -24.56
C GLY A 427 -41.80 11.96 -23.82
N PRO A 428 -42.23 13.03 -24.51
CA PRO A 428 -42.18 14.39 -23.99
C PRO A 428 -43.13 14.56 -22.79
N ARG A 429 -42.66 15.29 -21.78
CA ARG A 429 -43.41 15.59 -20.57
C ARG A 429 -43.13 17.00 -20.06
N PHE A 430 -44.06 17.56 -19.31
CA PHE A 430 -43.92 18.85 -18.63
C PHE A 430 -44.45 18.76 -17.19
N ARG A 431 -44.16 19.77 -16.34
CA ARG A 431 -44.51 19.78 -14.90
C ARG A 431 -44.01 18.55 -14.10
N HIS A 432 -42.87 18.01 -14.48
CA HIS A 432 -42.19 16.97 -13.70
C HIS A 432 -41.37 17.62 -12.58
N ALA A 433 -41.14 16.87 -11.50
CA ALA A 433 -40.19 17.27 -10.46
C ALA A 433 -38.82 16.64 -10.73
N VAL A 434 -37.77 17.31 -10.30
CA VAL A 434 -36.38 16.86 -10.46
C VAL A 434 -35.71 16.91 -9.10
N ALA A 435 -34.95 15.87 -8.75
CA ALA A 435 -34.15 15.81 -7.54
C ALA A 435 -32.77 15.23 -7.87
N VAL A 436 -31.73 15.66 -7.16
CA VAL A 436 -30.39 15.08 -7.28
C VAL A 436 -30.01 14.47 -5.95
N VAL A 437 -29.70 13.17 -5.93
CA VAL A 437 -29.26 12.44 -4.74
C VAL A 437 -28.03 11.64 -5.09
N GLY A 438 -26.91 11.87 -4.39
CA GLY A 438 -25.66 11.13 -4.62
C GLY A 438 -25.17 11.22 -6.07
N ASN A 439 -25.15 12.43 -6.65
CA ASN A 439 -24.78 12.69 -8.06
C ASN A 439 -25.62 11.94 -9.11
N THR A 440 -26.82 11.50 -8.73
CA THR A 440 -27.77 10.83 -9.62
C THR A 440 -29.02 11.72 -9.77
N LEU A 441 -29.43 11.97 -11.02
CA LEU A 441 -30.56 12.82 -11.37
C LEU A 441 -31.85 12.01 -11.43
N TYR A 442 -32.77 12.28 -10.51
CA TYR A 442 -34.09 11.65 -10.49
C TYR A 442 -35.13 12.58 -11.10
N VAL A 443 -35.90 12.07 -12.07
CA VAL A 443 -37.04 12.78 -12.66
C VAL A 443 -38.34 12.07 -12.26
N LEU A 444 -39.20 12.79 -11.55
CA LEU A 444 -40.40 12.28 -10.89
C LEU A 444 -41.65 12.83 -11.59
N GLY A 445 -42.49 11.93 -12.06
CA GLY A 445 -43.81 12.22 -12.63
C GLY A 445 -43.80 13.15 -13.83
N GLY A 446 -44.79 14.04 -13.89
CA GLY A 446 -45.05 14.96 -15.02
C GLY A 446 -46.40 14.70 -15.67
N LYS A 447 -46.65 15.35 -16.80
CA LYS A 447 -47.86 15.20 -17.62
C LYS A 447 -47.52 15.10 -19.11
N HIS A 448 -48.34 14.39 -19.89
CA HIS A 448 -48.24 14.39 -21.36
C HIS A 448 -49.05 15.54 -21.99
N TYR A 449 -50.18 15.88 -21.38
CA TYR A 449 -51.16 16.88 -21.83
C TYR A 449 -51.68 17.72 -20.64
N TYR A 450 -52.34 18.84 -20.93
CA TYR A 450 -52.92 19.74 -19.93
C TYR A 450 -54.26 19.19 -19.37
N GLY A 451 -54.26 17.94 -18.89
CA GLY A 451 -55.41 17.26 -18.30
C GLY A 451 -55.34 17.17 -16.78
N VAL A 452 -56.49 17.15 -16.11
CA VAL A 452 -56.59 17.00 -14.65
C VAL A 452 -56.14 15.59 -14.21
N HIS A 453 -56.46 14.56 -15.00
CA HIS A 453 -56.17 13.16 -14.70
C HIS A 453 -54.91 12.60 -15.37
N ASP A 454 -54.17 13.42 -16.12
CA ASP A 454 -53.00 12.99 -16.90
C ASP A 454 -51.68 13.19 -16.13
N THR A 455 -51.62 12.66 -14.90
CA THR A 455 -50.42 12.75 -14.07
C THR A 455 -49.66 11.43 -14.13
N LEU A 456 -48.38 11.49 -14.49
CA LEU A 456 -47.51 10.32 -14.63
C LEU A 456 -47.00 9.87 -13.25
N ALA A 457 -47.04 8.56 -13.02
CA ALA A 457 -46.50 7.90 -11.82
C ALA A 457 -45.10 7.28 -12.06
N SER A 458 -44.38 7.77 -13.07
CA SER A 458 -43.07 7.25 -13.45
C SER A 458 -41.92 7.95 -12.71
N VAL A 459 -40.87 7.22 -12.36
CA VAL A 459 -39.61 7.76 -11.84
C VAL A 459 -38.47 7.29 -12.74
N TYR A 460 -37.62 8.21 -13.19
CA TYR A 460 -36.39 7.89 -13.93
C TYR A 460 -35.16 8.30 -13.15
N ARG A 461 -34.11 7.53 -13.39
CA ARG A 461 -32.75 7.71 -12.88
C ARG A 461 -31.82 8.10 -14.02
#